data_AF-A0A0F0GTG3-F1
#
_entry.id   AF-A0A0F0GTG3-F1
#
_cell.length_a   1.000
_cell.length_b   1.000
_cell.length_c   1.000
_cell.angle_alpha   90.00
_cell.angle_beta   90.00
_cell.angle_gamma   90.00
#
_symmetry.space_group_name_H-M   'P 1'
#
loop_
_entity.id
_entity.type
_entity.pdbx_description
1 polymer ?
#
loop_
_entity_poly.entity_id
_entity_poly.type
_entity_poly.pdbx_seq_one_letter_code
_entity_poly.pdbx_strand_id
1 'polypeptide(L)'
;MIGVMSRDEIELLRSYADGLVLLAERWLARCRWVTGSTRGSGRLFADEPVHDERIAAIVREHVPAGAADWEISWWAPVCLPETAAAARRVLGTLPQSGTVVLLESAQDVDAWCRLIGDVLAALHPHGDCCDAEDGPTSAETWLESLLRPLLVGATAL
;
A
#
# COMPACT_ATOMS: atom_id res chain seq x y z
N MET A 1 8.14 -12.65 13.43
CA MET A 1 6.86 -13.38 13.34
C MET A 1 6.97 -14.45 12.27
N ILE A 2 6.36 -15.62 12.45
CA ILE A 2 6.30 -16.68 11.43
C ILE A 2 4.83 -16.91 11.07
N GLY A 3 4.54 -16.96 9.76
CA GLY A 3 3.23 -17.29 9.21
C GLY A 3 3.34 -18.43 8.20
N VAL A 4 2.23 -19.15 8.00
CA VAL A 4 2.12 -20.17 6.96
C VAL A 4 1.00 -19.76 6.01
N MET A 5 1.31 -19.73 4.72
CA MET A 5 0.39 -19.39 3.64
C MET A 5 0.48 -20.46 2.56
N SER A 6 -0.64 -20.80 1.95
CA SER A 6 -0.66 -21.63 0.75
C SER A 6 0.12 -20.97 -0.40
N ARG A 7 0.46 -21.76 -1.42
CA ARG A 7 1.16 -21.24 -2.60
C ARG A 7 0.32 -20.21 -3.33
N ASP A 8 -0.97 -20.48 -3.49
CA ASP A 8 -1.91 -19.58 -4.18
C ASP A 8 -2.01 -18.24 -3.46
N GLU A 9 -2.05 -18.25 -2.12
CA GLU A 9 -2.04 -17.04 -1.30
C GLU A 9 -0.74 -16.23 -1.45
N ILE A 10 0.42 -16.90 -1.56
CA ILE A 10 1.71 -16.25 -1.81
C ILE A 10 1.75 -15.64 -3.22
N GLU A 11 1.26 -16.35 -4.23
CA GLU A 11 1.20 -15.85 -5.61
C GLU A 11 0.25 -14.65 -5.74
N LEU A 12 -0.91 -14.73 -5.08
CA LEU A 12 -1.88 -13.63 -5.05
C LEU A 12 -1.27 -12.39 -4.36
N LEU A 13 -0.60 -12.56 -3.22
CA LEU A 13 0.04 -11.45 -2.52
C LEU A 13 1.20 -10.84 -3.33
N ARG A 14 1.98 -11.66 -4.06
CA ARG A 14 2.97 -11.14 -5.02
C ARG A 14 2.31 -10.30 -6.10
N SER A 15 1.22 -10.80 -6.70
CA SER A 15 0.50 -10.08 -7.74
C SER A 15 -0.01 -8.73 -7.25
N TYR A 16 -0.53 -8.66 -6.02
CA TYR A 16 -0.94 -7.38 -5.42
C TYR A 16 0.24 -6.44 -5.15
N ALA A 17 1.34 -6.96 -4.59
CA ALA A 17 2.52 -6.15 -4.32
C ALA A 17 3.16 -5.62 -5.61
N ASP A 18 3.34 -6.46 -6.64
CA ASP A 18 3.83 -6.04 -7.95
C ASP A 18 2.88 -5.03 -8.60
N GLY A 19 1.56 -5.24 -8.49
CA GLY A 19 0.55 -4.32 -8.97
C GLY A 19 0.65 -2.93 -8.33
N LEU A 20 0.86 -2.86 -7.02
CA LEU A 20 1.06 -1.61 -6.29
C LEU A 20 2.38 -0.92 -6.65
N VAL A 21 3.47 -1.67 -6.79
CA VAL A 21 4.75 -1.11 -7.28
C VAL A 21 4.56 -0.48 -8.65
N LEU A 22 3.95 -1.20 -9.59
CA LEU A 22 3.72 -0.72 -10.95
C LEU A 22 2.80 0.52 -10.96
N LEU A 23 1.71 0.49 -10.19
CA LEU A 23 0.77 1.61 -10.07
C LEU A 23 1.48 2.88 -9.57
N ALA A 24 2.22 2.75 -8.46
CA ALA A 24 2.95 3.85 -7.84
C ALA A 24 4.05 4.39 -8.77
N GLU A 25 4.91 3.52 -9.31
CA GLU A 25 6.01 3.92 -10.20
C GLU A 25 5.51 4.61 -11.47
N ARG A 26 4.45 4.07 -12.10
CA ARG A 26 3.88 4.65 -13.31
C ARG A 26 3.33 6.05 -13.06
N TRP A 27 2.71 6.28 -11.91
CA TRP A 27 2.23 7.62 -11.56
C TRP A 27 3.39 8.56 -11.20
N LEU A 28 4.35 8.09 -10.40
CA LEU A 28 5.53 8.87 -10.02
C LEU A 28 6.41 9.26 -11.23
N ALA A 29 6.46 8.43 -12.26
CA ALA A 29 7.16 8.74 -13.52
C ALA A 29 6.58 9.97 -14.26
N ARG A 30 5.34 10.37 -13.95
CA ARG A 30 4.70 11.59 -14.47
C ARG A 30 5.00 12.82 -13.61
N CYS A 31 5.52 12.64 -12.41
CA CYS A 31 5.87 13.74 -11.53
C CYS A 31 7.20 14.36 -11.95
N ARG A 32 7.35 15.67 -11.73
CA ARG A 32 8.62 16.36 -11.94
C ARG A 32 9.35 16.54 -10.62
N TRP A 33 10.68 16.46 -10.65
CA TRP A 33 11.50 16.86 -9.52
C TRP A 33 11.63 18.39 -9.49
N VAL A 34 11.26 19.01 -8.37
CA VAL A 34 11.44 20.44 -8.13
C VAL A 34 12.55 20.60 -7.09
N THR A 35 13.67 21.21 -7.49
CA THR A 35 14.77 21.56 -6.58
C THR A 35 14.34 22.70 -5.66
N GLY A 36 14.57 22.55 -4.37
CA GLY A 36 14.34 23.58 -3.38
C GLY A 36 15.47 24.61 -3.33
N SER A 37 15.27 25.64 -2.51
CA SER A 37 16.23 26.75 -2.33
C SER A 37 17.45 26.38 -1.48
N THR A 38 17.41 25.25 -0.78
CA THR A 38 18.53 24.75 0.03
C THR A 38 19.22 23.57 -0.65
N ARG A 39 20.53 23.46 -0.48
CA ARG A 39 21.31 22.38 -1.10
C ARG A 39 20.81 21.02 -0.60
N GLY A 40 20.38 20.17 -1.53
CA GLY A 40 19.82 18.85 -1.23
C GLY A 40 18.34 18.86 -0.87
N SER A 41 17.67 20.02 -0.80
CA SER A 41 16.21 20.03 -0.78
C SER A 41 15.68 19.95 -2.20
N GLY A 42 14.70 19.07 -2.37
CA GLY A 42 13.92 18.92 -3.57
C GLY A 42 12.82 17.92 -3.28
N ARG A 43 11.79 17.95 -4.09
CA ARG A 43 10.67 17.03 -3.94
C ARG A 43 10.07 16.72 -5.29
N LEU A 44 9.42 15.56 -5.36
CA LEU A 44 8.53 15.27 -6.45
C LEU A 44 7.29 16.15 -6.33
N PHE A 45 6.86 16.65 -7.49
CA PHE A 45 5.69 17.48 -7.64
C PHE A 45 4.84 16.93 -8.77
N ALA A 46 3.55 16.75 -8.50
CA ALA A 46 2.58 16.38 -9.52
C ALA A 46 2.07 17.65 -10.22
N ASP A 47 2.23 17.71 -11.54
CA ASP A 47 1.72 18.82 -12.36
C ASP A 47 0.22 18.72 -12.63
N GLU A 48 -0.34 17.53 -12.43
CA GLU A 48 -1.75 17.22 -12.64
C GLU A 48 -2.37 16.66 -11.34
N PRO A 49 -3.67 16.91 -11.10
CA PRO A 49 -4.38 16.28 -10.00
C PRO A 49 -4.36 14.75 -10.11
N VAL A 50 -4.50 14.08 -8.97
CA VAL A 50 -4.73 12.63 -8.94
C VAL A 50 -6.14 12.34 -9.46
N HIS A 51 -6.21 11.74 -10.64
CA HIS A 51 -7.46 11.28 -11.26
C HIS A 51 -7.67 9.76 -11.15
N ASP A 52 -6.62 8.99 -10.85
CA ASP A 52 -6.75 7.55 -10.62
C ASP A 52 -7.32 7.34 -9.20
N GLU A 53 -8.53 6.81 -9.12
CA GLU A 53 -9.28 6.70 -7.88
C GLU A 53 -8.60 5.73 -6.89
N ARG A 54 -7.86 4.74 -7.39
CA ARG A 54 -7.09 3.81 -6.55
C ARG A 54 -5.93 4.51 -5.89
N ILE A 55 -5.23 5.38 -6.63
CA ILE A 55 -4.17 6.22 -6.08
C ILE A 55 -4.75 7.20 -5.06
N ALA A 56 -5.88 7.82 -5.38
CA ALA A 56 -6.55 8.73 -4.45
C ALA A 56 -6.93 8.01 -3.14
N ALA A 57 -7.46 6.79 -3.23
CA ALA A 57 -7.84 5.99 -2.07
C ALA A 57 -6.64 5.54 -1.24
N ILE A 58 -5.57 5.04 -1.86
CA ILE A 58 -4.31 4.73 -1.17
C ILE A 58 -3.82 5.96 -0.40
N VAL A 59 -3.76 7.13 -1.04
CA VAL A 59 -3.26 8.35 -0.41
C VAL A 59 -4.17 8.81 0.73
N ARG A 60 -5.50 8.65 0.59
CA ARG A 60 -6.48 8.98 1.64
C ARG A 60 -6.24 8.22 2.95
N GLU A 61 -5.76 6.99 2.90
CA GLU A 61 -5.40 6.21 4.11
C GLU A 61 -4.25 6.83 4.91
N HIS A 62 -3.39 7.63 4.27
CA HIS A 62 -2.17 8.17 4.88
C HIS A 62 -2.25 9.66 5.21
N VAL A 63 -3.39 10.30 4.98
CA VAL A 63 -3.60 11.74 5.24
C VAL A 63 -4.77 11.94 6.19
N PRO A 64 -4.92 13.13 6.81
CA PRO A 64 -6.04 13.40 7.69
C PRO A 64 -7.39 13.17 7.00
N ALA A 65 -8.34 12.59 7.75
CA ALA A 65 -9.70 12.38 7.25
C ALA A 65 -10.34 13.70 6.80
N GLY A 66 -10.99 13.68 5.64
CA GLY A 66 -11.60 14.86 5.03
C GLY A 66 -10.63 15.75 4.24
N ALA A 67 -9.40 15.29 3.99
CA ALA A 67 -8.46 15.98 3.10
C ALA A 67 -9.10 16.27 1.73
N ALA A 68 -8.95 17.51 1.27
CA ALA A 68 -9.44 17.95 -0.03
C ALA A 68 -8.63 17.30 -1.18
N ASP A 69 -9.20 17.21 -2.38
CA ASP A 69 -8.54 16.53 -3.52
C ASP A 69 -7.18 17.16 -3.91
N TRP A 70 -7.00 18.45 -3.67
CA TRP A 70 -5.71 19.10 -3.88
C TRP A 70 -4.66 18.66 -2.85
N GLU A 71 -5.07 18.33 -1.62
CA GLU A 71 -4.20 17.77 -0.57
C GLU A 71 -3.80 16.34 -0.93
N ILE A 72 -4.74 15.55 -1.47
CA ILE A 72 -4.44 14.21 -2.00
C ILE A 72 -3.36 14.29 -3.08
N SER A 73 -3.51 15.23 -4.02
CA SER A 73 -2.54 15.43 -5.10
C SER A 73 -1.18 15.92 -4.59
N TRP A 74 -1.17 16.68 -3.50
CA TRP A 74 0.04 17.14 -2.83
C TRP A 74 0.78 16.03 -2.08
N TRP A 75 0.05 15.12 -1.44
CA TRP A 75 0.60 14.02 -0.64
C TRP A 75 0.98 12.80 -1.47
N ALA A 76 0.36 12.59 -2.64
CA ALA A 76 0.65 11.46 -3.51
C ALA A 76 2.15 11.25 -3.83
N PRO A 77 2.96 12.28 -4.15
CA PRO A 77 4.39 12.12 -4.38
C PRO A 77 5.21 11.77 -3.13
N VAL A 78 4.62 11.84 -1.94
CA VAL A 78 5.23 11.44 -0.66
C VAL A 78 4.76 10.04 -0.26
N CYS A 79 3.47 9.75 -0.37
CA CYS A 79 2.88 8.46 0.03
C CYS A 79 3.22 7.32 -0.94
N LEU A 80 3.19 7.56 -2.25
CA LEU A 80 3.39 6.49 -3.23
C LEU A 80 4.81 5.88 -3.24
N PRO A 81 5.90 6.64 -3.02
CA PRO A 81 7.22 6.05 -2.81
C PRO A 81 7.27 5.09 -1.62
N GLU A 82 6.59 5.44 -0.52
CA GLU A 82 6.51 4.58 0.68
C GLU A 82 5.69 3.32 0.42
N THR A 83 4.56 3.44 -0.30
CA THR A 83 3.76 2.29 -0.75
C THR A 83 4.59 1.34 -1.62
N ALA A 84 5.34 1.87 -2.61
CA ALA A 84 6.22 1.06 -3.44
C ALA A 84 7.37 0.42 -2.64
N ALA A 85 7.92 1.13 -1.64
CA ALA A 85 8.96 0.59 -0.78
C ALA A 85 8.43 -0.54 0.12
N ALA A 86 7.26 -0.36 0.73
CA ALA A 86 6.59 -1.39 1.52
C ALA A 86 6.29 -2.64 0.67
N ALA A 87 5.73 -2.46 -0.53
CA ALA A 87 5.43 -3.57 -1.43
C ALA A 87 6.68 -4.36 -1.84
N ARG A 88 7.77 -3.67 -2.21
CA ARG A 88 9.05 -4.34 -2.50
C ARG A 88 9.63 -5.07 -1.29
N ARG A 89 9.46 -4.50 -0.10
CA ARG A 89 9.89 -5.15 1.14
C ARG A 89 9.11 -6.44 1.39
N VAL A 90 7.79 -6.41 1.26
CA VAL A 90 6.96 -7.62 1.37
C VAL A 90 7.38 -8.67 0.36
N LEU A 91 7.59 -8.30 -0.91
CA LEU A 91 8.10 -9.22 -1.94
C LEU A 91 9.40 -9.92 -1.52
N GLY A 92 10.29 -9.21 -0.82
CA GLY A 92 11.53 -9.75 -0.26
C GLY A 92 11.33 -10.77 0.87
N THR A 93 10.20 -10.71 1.58
CA THR A 93 9.85 -11.66 2.65
C THR A 93 9.10 -12.90 2.14
N LEU A 94 8.60 -12.89 0.90
CA LEU A 94 7.80 -13.99 0.35
C LEU A 94 8.70 -15.12 -0.19
N PRO A 95 8.53 -16.37 0.29
CA PRO A 95 9.43 -17.47 -0.06
C PRO A 95 9.30 -17.85 -1.54
N GLN A 96 10.40 -17.87 -2.28
CA GLN A 96 10.40 -18.27 -3.71
C GLN A 96 9.86 -19.70 -3.93
N SER A 97 9.99 -20.55 -2.91
CA SER A 97 9.43 -21.90 -2.86
C SER A 97 9.00 -22.23 -1.43
N GLY A 98 7.86 -22.89 -1.25
CA GLY A 98 7.35 -23.27 0.06
C GLY A 98 6.18 -22.39 0.52
N THR A 99 5.86 -22.47 1.81
CA THR A 99 4.65 -21.88 2.41
C THR A 99 4.92 -21.03 3.64
N VAL A 100 6.18 -20.97 4.09
CA VAL A 100 6.54 -20.32 5.35
C VAL A 100 7.05 -18.91 5.08
N VAL A 101 6.40 -17.92 5.68
CA VAL A 101 6.81 -16.51 5.67
C VAL A 101 7.43 -16.18 7.02
N LEU A 102 8.61 -15.57 6.99
CA LEU A 102 9.29 -15.07 8.18
C LEU A 102 9.42 -13.56 8.10
N LEU A 103 8.88 -12.87 9.12
CA LEU A 103 9.05 -11.43 9.34
C LEU A 103 10.09 -11.25 10.43
N GLU A 104 11.28 -10.84 10.05
CA GLU A 104 12.46 -10.80 10.93
C GLU A 104 12.51 -9.52 11.77
N SER A 105 11.83 -8.47 11.33
CA SER A 105 11.89 -7.14 11.94
C SER A 105 10.53 -6.47 12.06
N ALA A 106 10.42 -5.48 12.96
CA ALA A 106 9.25 -4.62 13.05
C ALA A 106 8.95 -3.91 11.70
N GLN A 107 10.01 -3.52 10.98
CA GLN A 107 9.87 -2.93 9.64
C GLN A 107 9.22 -3.88 8.61
N ASP A 108 9.41 -5.19 8.75
CA ASP A 108 8.70 -6.16 7.89
C ASP A 108 7.22 -6.17 8.25
N VAL A 109 6.90 -6.19 9.54
CA VAL A 109 5.50 -6.14 10.01
C VAL A 109 4.82 -4.86 9.54
N ASP A 110 5.48 -3.70 9.67
CA ASP A 110 4.96 -2.41 9.20
C ASP A 110 4.73 -2.40 7.68
N ALA A 111 5.68 -2.95 6.91
CA ALA A 111 5.53 -3.04 5.46
C ALA A 111 4.38 -3.96 5.04
N TRP A 112 4.16 -5.06 5.77
CA TRP A 112 3.02 -5.94 5.55
C TRP A 112 1.69 -5.26 5.89
N CYS A 113 1.59 -4.61 7.05
CA CYS A 113 0.40 -3.85 7.45
C CYS A 113 0.07 -2.76 6.41
N ARG A 114 1.08 -2.01 5.98
CA ARG A 114 0.91 -0.97 4.96
C ARG A 114 0.50 -1.55 3.62
N LEU A 115 1.18 -2.60 3.13
CA LEU A 115 0.83 -3.23 1.86
C LEU A 115 -0.64 -3.66 1.87
N ILE A 116 -1.08 -4.36 2.93
CA ILE A 116 -2.45 -4.86 2.98
C ILE A 116 -3.46 -3.70 3.03
N GLY A 117 -3.20 -2.66 3.82
CA GLY A 117 -4.03 -1.46 3.84
C GLY A 117 -4.12 -0.78 2.47
N ASP A 118 -2.97 -0.61 1.79
CA ASP A 118 -2.90 -0.01 0.46
C ASP A 118 -3.64 -0.86 -0.60
N VAL A 119 -3.59 -2.19 -0.51
CA VAL A 119 -4.35 -3.08 -1.39
C VAL A 119 -5.85 -2.96 -1.14
N LEU A 120 -6.27 -2.97 0.13
CA LEU A 120 -7.69 -2.84 0.49
C LEU A 120 -8.27 -1.49 0.01
N ALA A 121 -7.52 -0.41 0.17
CA ALA A 121 -7.90 0.92 -0.33
C ALA A 121 -7.97 0.96 -1.86
N ALA A 122 -7.02 0.31 -2.55
CA ALA A 122 -7.01 0.25 -4.00
C ALA A 122 -8.15 -0.61 -4.58
N LEU A 123 -8.62 -1.63 -3.85
CA LEU A 123 -9.78 -2.44 -4.23
C LEU A 123 -11.11 -1.69 -4.01
N HIS A 124 -11.16 -0.75 -3.06
CA HIS A 124 -12.34 0.05 -2.74
C HIS A 124 -12.09 1.56 -2.85
N PRO A 125 -11.92 2.08 -4.07
CA PRO A 125 -11.59 3.48 -4.25
C PRO A 125 -12.69 4.45 -3.82
N HIS A 126 -13.94 3.96 -3.75
CA HIS A 126 -15.09 4.66 -3.22
C HIS A 126 -15.52 3.97 -1.93
N GLY A 127 -15.31 4.61 -0.78
CA GLY A 127 -15.86 4.15 0.49
C GLY A 127 -17.38 4.33 0.57
N ASP A 128 -18.12 4.00 -0.50
CA ASP A 128 -19.57 4.11 -0.55
C ASP A 128 -20.19 2.94 0.21
N CYS A 129 -20.42 3.18 1.50
CA CYS A 129 -21.31 2.42 2.37
C CYS A 129 -22.77 2.35 1.87
N CYS A 130 -23.07 2.84 0.65
CA CYS A 130 -24.43 3.01 0.13
C CYS A 130 -24.80 2.02 -0.99
N ASP A 131 -23.86 1.29 -1.59
CA ASP A 131 -24.13 0.25 -2.60
C ASP A 131 -23.60 -1.13 -2.18
N ALA A 132 -23.60 -1.43 -0.88
CA ALA A 132 -23.28 -2.77 -0.36
C ALA A 132 -24.43 -3.76 -0.59
N GLU A 133 -24.83 -3.99 -1.85
CA GLU A 133 -25.54 -5.22 -2.21
C GLU A 133 -24.56 -6.40 -2.32
N ASP A 134 -23.27 -6.12 -2.56
CA ASP A 134 -22.20 -7.11 -2.54
C ASP A 134 -21.37 -6.93 -1.26
N GLY A 135 -21.44 -7.90 -0.34
CA GLY A 135 -20.61 -7.94 0.86
C GLY A 135 -19.10 -8.08 0.53
N PRO A 136 -18.21 -8.09 1.55
CA PRO A 136 -16.78 -8.11 1.33
C PRO A 136 -16.38 -9.31 0.45
N THR A 137 -15.52 -9.06 -0.53
CA THR A 137 -15.05 -10.13 -1.41
C THR A 137 -14.22 -11.15 -0.63
N SER A 138 -14.06 -12.35 -1.20
CA SER A 138 -13.20 -13.39 -0.60
C SER A 138 -11.75 -12.93 -0.43
N ALA A 139 -11.26 -12.05 -1.31
CA ALA A 139 -9.92 -11.48 -1.25
C ALA A 139 -9.76 -10.48 -0.10
N GLU A 140 -10.77 -9.64 0.14
CA GLU A 140 -10.75 -8.66 1.23
C GLU A 140 -10.80 -9.32 2.59
N THR A 141 -11.76 -10.24 2.77
CA THR A 141 -11.90 -11.00 4.02
C THR A 141 -10.61 -11.75 4.34
N TRP A 142 -9.95 -12.28 3.30
CA TRP A 142 -8.65 -12.92 3.42
C TRP A 142 -7.55 -11.94 3.83
N LEU A 143 -7.41 -10.79 3.15
CA LEU A 143 -6.43 -9.75 3.49
C LEU A 143 -6.61 -9.22 4.92
N GLU A 144 -7.84 -8.95 5.34
CA GLU A 144 -8.18 -8.55 6.72
C GLU A 144 -7.79 -9.62 7.74
N SER A 145 -7.96 -10.91 7.40
CA SER A 145 -7.55 -12.02 8.27
C SER A 145 -6.05 -12.06 8.51
N LEU A 146 -5.23 -11.56 7.56
CA LEU A 146 -3.78 -11.45 7.70
C LEU A 146 -3.37 -10.24 8.56
N LEU A 147 -4.13 -9.15 8.52
CA LEU A 147 -3.85 -7.93 9.30
C LEU A 147 -3.93 -8.16 10.81
N ARG A 148 -4.96 -8.88 11.28
CA ARG A 148 -5.20 -9.03 12.73
C ARG A 148 -3.99 -9.66 13.46
N PRO A 149 -3.40 -10.78 13.01
CA PRO A 149 -2.18 -11.32 13.62
C PRO A 149 -0.99 -10.36 13.58
N LEU A 150 -0.81 -9.62 12.48
CA LEU A 150 0.29 -8.66 12.32
C LEU A 150 0.22 -7.53 13.35
N LEU A 151 -0.96 -6.97 13.55
CA LEU A 151 -1.19 -5.89 14.53
C LEU A 151 -0.94 -6.36 15.97
N VAL A 152 -1.33 -7.59 16.32
CA VAL A 152 -1.03 -8.17 17.62
C VAL A 152 0.48 -8.35 17.80
N GLY A 153 1.16 -8.87 16.77
CA GLY A 153 2.61 -9.05 16.82
C GLY A 153 3.42 -7.75 16.87
N ALA A 154 2.93 -6.69 16.22
CA ALA A 154 3.56 -5.36 16.27
C ALA A 154 3.58 -4.77 17.68
N THR A 155 2.56 -5.06 18.50
CA THR A 155 2.52 -4.61 19.91
C THR A 155 3.41 -5.42 20.85
N ALA A 156 3.95 -6.55 20.38
CA ALA A 156 4.76 -7.47 21.18
C ALA A 156 6.27 -7.41 20.88
N LEU A 157 6.69 -6.60 19.89
CA LEU A 157 8.07 -6.35 19.48
C LEU A 157 8.58 -5.01 20.02
#